data_AF-A0A2S9K004-F1
#
_entry.id   AF-A0A2S9K004-F1
#
_cell.length_a   1.000
_cell.length_b   1.000
_cell.length_c   1.000
_cell.angle_alpha   90.00
_cell.angle_beta   90.00
_cell.angle_gamma   90.00
#
_symmetry.space_group_name_H-M   'P 1'
#
loop_
_entity.id
_entity.type
_entity.pdbx_description
1 polymer ?
#
loop_
_entity_poly.entity_id
_entity_poly.type
_entity_poly.pdbx_seq_one_letter_code
_entity_poly.pdbx_strand_id
1 'polypeptide(L)'
;MAASFVCFTFAATARADNAATELFQKYLANGRIGEADEQLLALAAKATNNADAQLGLGLVRSARAFEKLAQSLYKHGFGSKSDGYELFLGRGASQIARNDNPEPITYEQFRGILATFIADLDSAEKALAAVGDKPAKLKVDLSVARFDWNGDGTVGPEDHIGRAFSDANENGDPLPFIVGFDTADAKWLQGYDNLLMAVAKAWLSHDFSESWNSSFSVVFPRAVSTMAEANGRGSDEYTMFGVNKAQADDIADFITLIHTIRWPVADKAMWSDVRVHLKKVIALNRETWALIDKETDDDHEWLPGPKQKSGVLPSFNVTPERIQAWLAVLSQFEAALDGKILVPHWRFDKGINLAKVFDDPRPFDFVLWVTGPAAVPYLQDGPAMSSGEWNQITSIFEGNFASYAFYFN
;
A
#
# COMPACT_ATOMS: atom_id res chain seq x y z
N MET A 1 32.23 59.60 7.58
CA MET A 1 31.79 58.60 6.58
C MET A 1 31.65 57.28 7.31
N ALA A 2 30.43 56.93 7.70
CA ALA A 2 30.12 55.69 8.41
C ALA A 2 29.57 54.67 7.42
N ALA A 3 30.15 53.47 7.42
CA ALA A 3 29.73 52.35 6.59
C ALA A 3 28.53 51.65 7.23
N SER A 4 27.43 51.55 6.49
CA SER A 4 26.26 50.74 6.87
C SER A 4 26.43 49.32 6.32
N PHE A 5 26.61 48.35 7.21
CA PHE A 5 26.38 46.94 6.92
C PHE A 5 24.89 46.65 7.09
N VAL A 6 24.23 46.23 6.00
CA VAL A 6 22.89 45.65 6.05
C VAL A 6 23.05 44.14 6.26
N CYS A 7 22.78 43.67 7.48
CA CYS A 7 22.60 42.24 7.76
C CYS A 7 21.21 41.83 7.24
N PHE A 8 21.18 40.98 6.21
CA PHE A 8 19.98 40.23 5.87
C PHE A 8 19.81 39.08 6.86
N THR A 9 18.71 39.09 7.59
CA THR A 9 18.30 38.04 8.53
C THR A 9 17.67 36.86 7.78
N PHE A 10 18.43 35.76 7.64
CA PHE A 10 17.97 34.42 7.20
C PHE A 10 17.70 33.51 8.42
N ALA A 11 16.92 33.93 9.40
CA ALA A 11 16.79 33.21 10.68
C ALA A 11 15.41 32.56 10.95
N ALA A 12 14.48 32.55 9.98
CA ALA A 12 13.13 32.04 10.21
C ALA A 12 12.86 30.63 9.63
N THR A 13 13.64 30.16 8.65
CA THR A 13 13.44 28.84 8.03
C THR A 13 14.02 27.69 8.87
N ALA A 14 15.23 27.83 9.39
CA ALA A 14 15.92 26.75 10.14
C ALA A 14 15.26 26.33 11.48
N ARG A 15 14.21 27.03 11.96
CA ARG A 15 13.57 26.73 13.26
C ARG A 15 12.32 25.84 13.12
N ALA A 16 11.74 25.74 11.92
CA ALA A 16 10.59 24.87 11.65
C ALA A 16 11.02 23.43 11.36
N ASP A 17 12.12 23.25 10.60
CA ASP A 17 12.74 21.96 10.27
C ASP A 17 12.94 21.05 11.49
N ASN A 18 13.24 21.64 12.65
CA ASN A 18 13.53 20.88 13.88
C ASN A 18 12.27 20.50 14.68
N ALA A 19 11.22 21.34 14.71
CA ALA A 19 10.07 21.09 15.59
C ALA A 19 9.18 19.93 15.10
N ALA A 20 8.95 19.83 13.79
CA ALA A 20 8.19 18.72 13.21
C ALA A 20 8.98 17.41 13.37
N THR A 21 10.29 17.45 13.08
CA THR A 21 11.21 16.33 13.24
C THR A 21 11.26 15.83 14.69
N GLU A 22 11.46 16.72 15.67
CA GLU A 22 11.50 16.37 17.10
C GLU A 22 10.20 15.71 17.57
N LEU A 23 9.04 16.24 17.17
CA LEU A 23 7.74 15.65 17.50
C LEU A 23 7.61 14.26 16.86
N PHE A 24 7.86 14.15 15.55
CA PHE A 24 7.77 12.90 14.82
C PHE A 24 8.66 11.83 15.46
N GLN A 25 9.94 12.14 15.69
CA GLN A 25 10.92 11.25 16.30
C GLN A 25 10.50 10.81 17.69
N LYS A 26 10.06 11.75 18.53
CA LYS A 26 9.64 11.48 19.91
C LYS A 26 8.45 10.51 19.94
N TYR A 27 7.42 10.76 19.16
CA TYR A 27 6.21 9.94 19.23
C TYR A 27 6.39 8.58 18.56
N LEU A 28 7.11 8.52 17.44
CA LEU A 28 7.40 7.29 16.73
C LEU A 28 8.28 6.34 17.56
N ALA A 29 9.27 6.87 18.29
CA ALA A 29 10.12 6.08 19.19
C ALA A 29 9.36 5.44 20.36
N ASN A 30 8.21 6.00 20.72
CA ASN A 30 7.40 5.56 21.85
C ASN A 30 6.11 4.84 21.41
N GLY A 31 5.91 4.56 20.11
CA GLY A 31 4.69 3.92 19.60
C GLY A 31 3.41 4.73 19.84
N ARG A 32 3.51 6.07 19.89
CA ARG A 32 2.40 6.97 20.23
C ARG A 32 1.93 7.75 18.99
N ILE A 33 1.66 7.03 17.90
CA ILE A 33 1.32 7.60 16.58
C ILE A 33 0.04 8.45 16.65
N GLY A 34 -0.95 8.03 17.44
CA GLY A 34 -2.18 8.80 17.65
C GLY A 34 -1.92 10.20 18.23
N GLU A 35 -0.99 10.33 19.16
CA GLU A 35 -0.61 11.64 19.72
C GLU A 35 0.28 12.45 18.78
N ALA A 36 1.11 11.77 17.97
CA ALA A 36 1.88 12.43 16.92
C ALA A 36 0.95 13.20 15.95
N ASP A 37 -0.17 12.58 15.55
CA ASP A 37 -1.16 13.18 14.65
C ASP A 37 -1.75 14.46 15.26
N GLU A 38 -2.16 14.42 16.53
CA GLU A 38 -2.71 15.58 17.23
C GLU A 38 -1.69 16.73 17.34
N GLN A 39 -0.44 16.42 17.71
CA GLN A 39 0.59 17.44 17.88
C GLN A 39 1.04 18.04 16.54
N LEU A 40 1.18 17.23 15.50
CA LEU A 40 1.54 17.70 14.15
C LEU A 40 0.40 18.50 13.51
N LEU A 41 -0.86 18.10 13.72
CA LEU A 41 -2.02 18.88 13.30
C LEU A 41 -2.03 20.25 13.98
N ALA A 42 -1.79 20.30 15.29
CA ALA A 42 -1.69 21.56 16.03
C ALA A 42 -0.52 22.42 15.56
N LEU A 43 0.64 21.82 15.25
CA LEU A 43 1.80 22.52 14.71
C LEU A 43 1.52 23.10 13.32
N ALA A 44 0.92 22.30 12.44
CA ALA A 44 0.56 22.68 11.09
C ALA A 44 -0.50 23.80 11.05
N ALA A 45 -1.39 23.86 12.06
CA ALA A 45 -2.40 24.92 12.18
C ALA A 45 -1.84 26.24 12.75
N LYS A 46 -0.82 26.20 13.61
CA LYS A 46 -0.26 27.39 14.28
C LYS A 46 0.56 28.28 13.36
N ALA A 47 1.29 27.67 12.44
CA ALA A 47 2.14 28.39 11.50
C ALA A 47 1.47 28.39 10.14
N THR A 48 0.99 29.54 9.70
CA THR A 48 0.59 29.71 8.30
C THR A 48 1.82 29.33 7.47
N ASN A 49 1.71 28.27 6.65
CA ASN A 49 2.76 27.81 5.74
C ASN A 49 3.86 26.87 6.30
N ASN A 50 3.60 26.04 7.32
CA ASN A 50 4.57 25.02 7.75
C ASN A 50 4.44 23.72 6.93
N ALA A 51 5.22 23.61 5.86
CA ALA A 51 5.21 22.46 4.96
C ALA A 51 5.77 21.19 5.62
N ASP A 52 6.80 21.30 6.47
CA ASP A 52 7.39 20.16 7.20
C ASP A 52 6.39 19.53 8.17
N ALA A 53 5.61 20.36 8.87
CA ALA A 53 4.56 19.87 9.77
C ALA A 53 3.43 19.17 9.00
N GLN A 54 3.10 19.64 7.79
CA GLN A 54 2.12 18.98 6.93
C GLN A 54 2.64 17.65 6.38
N LEU A 55 3.91 17.61 5.96
CA LEU A 55 4.59 16.38 5.54
C LEU A 55 4.60 15.36 6.68
N GLY A 56 5.04 15.77 7.87
CA GLY A 56 5.03 14.92 9.06
C GLY A 56 3.62 14.43 9.42
N LEU A 57 2.60 15.31 9.35
CA LEU A 57 1.21 14.93 9.59
C LEU A 57 0.72 13.86 8.59
N GLY A 58 1.03 14.03 7.31
CA GLY A 58 0.71 13.06 6.27
C GLY A 58 1.37 11.70 6.48
N LEU A 59 2.68 11.68 6.78
CA LEU A 59 3.43 10.47 7.11
C LEU A 59 2.81 9.74 8.31
N VAL A 60 2.52 10.46 9.39
CA VAL A 60 1.91 9.89 10.61
C VAL A 60 0.51 9.33 10.35
N ARG A 61 -0.33 10.04 9.58
CA ARG A 61 -1.68 9.56 9.25
C ARG A 61 -1.66 8.32 8.40
N SER A 62 -0.73 8.25 7.43
CA SER A 62 -0.51 7.07 6.61
C SER A 62 -0.13 5.87 7.49
N ALA A 63 0.88 6.04 8.36
CA ALA A 63 1.28 5.01 9.32
C ALA A 63 0.11 4.58 10.23
N ARG A 64 -0.66 5.53 10.75
CA ARG A 64 -1.83 5.26 11.60
C ARG A 64 -2.94 4.47 10.87
N ALA A 65 -3.13 4.71 9.58
CA ALA A 65 -4.09 3.96 8.77
C ALA A 65 -3.70 2.47 8.71
N PHE A 66 -2.40 2.18 8.49
CA PHE A 66 -1.88 0.81 8.57
C PHE A 66 -1.99 0.23 9.97
N GLU A 67 -1.78 1.02 11.03
CA GLU A 67 -1.84 0.56 12.42
C GLU A 67 -3.21 0.02 12.75
N LYS A 68 -4.23 0.83 12.50
CA LYS A 68 -5.62 0.43 12.72
C LYS A 68 -6.03 -0.78 11.88
N LEU A 69 -5.54 -0.86 10.63
CA LEU A 69 -5.79 -2.03 9.78
C LEU A 69 -5.15 -3.28 10.39
N ALA A 70 -3.86 -3.23 10.72
CA ALA A 70 -3.11 -4.34 11.32
C ALA A 70 -3.76 -4.82 12.63
N GLN A 71 -4.10 -3.90 13.53
CA GLN A 71 -4.79 -4.18 14.78
C GLN A 71 -6.13 -4.89 14.53
N SER A 72 -6.92 -4.39 13.56
CA SER A 72 -8.21 -5.00 13.21
C SER A 72 -8.04 -6.41 12.63
N LEU A 73 -7.03 -6.62 11.78
CA LEU A 73 -6.72 -7.93 11.20
C LEU A 73 -6.21 -8.91 12.28
N TYR A 74 -5.32 -8.47 13.16
CA TYR A 74 -4.81 -9.26 14.28
C TYR A 74 -5.92 -9.67 15.26
N LYS A 75 -6.77 -8.71 15.64
CA LYS A 75 -7.93 -8.92 16.50
C LYS A 75 -8.83 -10.09 16.02
N HIS A 76 -8.97 -10.24 14.71
CA HIS A 76 -9.78 -11.29 14.09
C HIS A 76 -8.98 -12.50 13.59
N GLY A 77 -7.67 -12.57 13.87
CA GLY A 77 -6.83 -13.72 13.58
C GLY A 77 -6.47 -13.89 12.10
N PHE A 78 -6.35 -12.79 11.36
CA PHE A 78 -5.93 -12.83 9.96
C PHE A 78 -4.64 -13.65 9.78
N GLY A 79 -4.66 -14.63 8.87
CA GLY A 79 -3.47 -15.41 8.51
C GLY A 79 -3.08 -16.50 9.52
N SER A 80 -3.94 -16.81 10.50
CA SER A 80 -3.62 -17.82 11.54
C SER A 80 -3.63 -19.27 11.05
N LYS A 81 -4.25 -19.56 9.91
CA LYS A 81 -4.36 -20.92 9.31
C LYS A 81 -3.27 -21.21 8.27
N SER A 82 -2.04 -20.75 8.51
CA SER A 82 -0.98 -20.73 7.48
C SER A 82 -0.52 -22.09 6.95
N ASP A 83 -0.88 -23.20 7.60
CA ASP A 83 -0.34 -24.53 7.30
C ASP A 83 -0.73 -25.01 5.88
N GLY A 84 -1.90 -24.63 5.36
CA GLY A 84 -2.31 -24.93 3.97
C GLY A 84 -1.63 -24.05 2.90
N TYR A 85 -1.34 -22.79 3.22
CA TYR A 85 -0.61 -21.86 2.34
C TYR A 85 0.86 -22.24 2.19
N GLU A 86 1.45 -22.81 3.23
CA GLU A 86 2.84 -23.28 3.25
C GLU A 86 3.10 -24.34 2.17
N LEU A 87 2.13 -25.21 1.90
CA LEU A 87 2.21 -26.24 0.86
C LEU A 87 2.17 -25.64 -0.56
N PHE A 88 1.40 -24.58 -0.78
CA PHE A 88 1.24 -23.95 -2.11
C PHE A 88 2.29 -22.88 -2.41
N LEU A 89 2.76 -22.14 -1.40
CA LEU A 89 3.61 -20.96 -1.56
C LEU A 89 5.05 -21.16 -1.04
N GLY A 90 5.36 -22.27 -0.38
CA GLY A 90 6.71 -22.65 0.03
C GLY A 90 7.36 -21.71 1.07
N ARG A 91 6.56 -20.95 1.83
CA ARG A 91 7.04 -20.01 2.85
C ARG A 91 6.32 -20.23 4.17
N GLY A 92 7.08 -20.54 5.23
CA GLY A 92 6.59 -20.68 6.60
C GLY A 92 6.14 -19.34 7.17
N ALA A 93 4.91 -19.25 7.66
CA ALA A 93 4.41 -18.03 8.32
C ALA A 93 4.83 -17.94 9.80
N SER A 94 5.90 -18.64 10.20
CA SER A 94 6.33 -18.82 11.59
C SER A 94 6.88 -17.54 12.26
N GLN A 95 6.83 -16.39 11.58
CA GLN A 95 7.37 -15.11 12.07
C GLN A 95 6.31 -14.05 12.35
N ILE A 96 5.05 -14.29 11.97
CA ILE A 96 3.95 -13.36 12.28
C ILE A 96 3.31 -13.84 13.58
N ALA A 97 3.37 -13.01 14.62
CA ALA A 97 2.75 -13.35 15.90
C ALA A 97 1.24 -13.54 15.71
N ARG A 98 0.75 -14.69 16.18
CA ARG A 98 -0.63 -15.14 15.99
C ARG A 98 -1.48 -14.71 17.17
N ASN A 99 -2.72 -14.30 16.90
CA ASN A 99 -3.71 -14.11 17.94
C ASN A 99 -4.26 -15.50 18.33
N ASP A 100 -3.90 -15.97 19.53
CA ASP A 100 -4.33 -17.29 20.04
C ASP A 100 -5.83 -17.36 20.36
N ASN A 101 -6.50 -16.22 20.53
CA ASN A 101 -7.92 -16.14 20.84
C ASN A 101 -8.61 -15.04 20.00
N PRO A 102 -8.73 -15.25 18.68
CA PRO A 102 -9.31 -14.25 17.79
C PRO A 102 -10.77 -14.00 18.11
N GLU A 103 -11.26 -12.79 17.85
CA GLU A 103 -12.69 -12.48 17.94
C GLU A 103 -13.44 -12.91 16.67
N PRO A 104 -14.71 -13.37 16.77
CA PRO A 104 -15.53 -13.58 15.60
C PRO A 104 -15.66 -12.32 14.75
N ILE A 105 -15.73 -12.50 13.44
CA ILE A 105 -15.93 -11.41 12.48
C ILE A 105 -17.07 -11.75 11.53
N THR A 106 -17.93 -10.78 11.22
CA THR A 106 -18.96 -10.88 10.18
C THR A 106 -18.51 -10.19 8.88
N TYR A 107 -19.20 -10.49 7.78
CA TYR A 107 -18.95 -9.86 6.48
C TYR A 107 -19.01 -8.32 6.57
N GLU A 108 -20.00 -7.79 7.26
CA GLU A 108 -20.26 -6.37 7.44
C GLU A 108 -19.18 -5.72 8.30
N GLN A 109 -18.67 -6.41 9.32
CA GLN A 109 -17.55 -5.93 10.13
C GLN A 109 -16.28 -5.85 9.28
N PHE A 110 -15.98 -6.86 8.45
CA PHE A 110 -14.84 -6.81 7.55
C PHE A 110 -14.95 -5.70 6.51
N ARG A 111 -16.14 -5.50 5.91
CA ARG A 111 -16.40 -4.33 5.05
C ARG A 111 -16.19 -3.02 5.78
N GLY A 112 -16.58 -2.94 7.06
CA GLY A 112 -16.36 -1.78 7.93
C GLY A 112 -14.87 -1.47 8.17
N ILE A 113 -14.04 -2.51 8.33
CA ILE A 113 -12.57 -2.36 8.42
C ILE A 113 -12.01 -1.73 7.14
N LEU A 114 -12.39 -2.24 5.96
CA LEU A 114 -11.96 -1.67 4.68
C LEU A 114 -12.45 -0.22 4.49
N ALA A 115 -13.69 0.08 4.90
CA ALA A 115 -14.25 1.43 4.80
C ALA A 115 -13.51 2.43 5.72
N THR A 116 -13.13 1.99 6.92
CA THR A 116 -12.34 2.78 7.87
C THR A 116 -10.94 3.04 7.31
N PHE A 117 -10.31 2.01 6.74
CA PHE A 117 -9.01 2.14 6.09
C PHE A 117 -9.02 3.16 4.95
N ILE A 118 -10.04 3.15 4.09
CA ILE A 118 -10.21 4.16 3.03
C ILE A 118 -10.32 5.58 3.63
N ALA A 119 -11.11 5.75 4.69
CA ALA A 119 -11.29 7.06 5.32
C ALA A 119 -10.01 7.58 5.98
N ASP A 120 -9.23 6.70 6.59
CA ASP A 120 -7.95 7.04 7.19
C ASP A 120 -6.89 7.41 6.12
N LEU A 121 -6.82 6.66 5.02
CA LEU A 121 -5.95 6.99 3.88
C LEU A 121 -6.36 8.30 3.20
N ASP A 122 -7.65 8.57 3.03
CA ASP A 122 -8.14 9.85 2.48
C ASP A 122 -7.76 11.04 3.37
N SER A 123 -7.73 10.84 4.70
CA SER A 123 -7.26 11.86 5.65
C SER A 123 -5.75 12.09 5.58
N ALA A 124 -4.97 11.05 5.29
CA ALA A 124 -3.53 11.12 5.07
C ALA A 124 -3.21 11.82 3.75
N GLU A 125 -3.86 11.41 2.66
CA GLU A 125 -3.76 12.00 1.32
C GLU A 125 -4.00 13.51 1.37
N LYS A 126 -5.05 13.96 2.08
CA LYS A 126 -5.35 15.39 2.23
C LYS A 126 -4.27 16.18 2.97
N ALA A 127 -3.64 15.56 3.98
CA ALA A 127 -2.55 16.20 4.73
C ALA A 127 -1.29 16.32 3.85
N LEU A 128 -0.94 15.26 3.12
CA LEU A 128 0.15 15.25 2.16
C LEU A 128 -0.10 16.24 1.00
N ALA A 129 -1.33 16.31 0.49
CA ALA A 129 -1.71 17.25 -0.57
C ALA A 129 -1.58 18.71 -0.12
N ALA A 130 -1.77 18.99 1.17
CA ALA A 130 -1.62 20.33 1.75
C ALA A 130 -0.16 20.83 1.81
N VAL A 131 0.83 19.95 1.62
CA VAL A 131 2.24 20.34 1.41
C VAL A 131 2.35 21.20 0.13
N GLY A 132 1.64 20.81 -0.94
CA GLY A 132 1.67 21.49 -2.23
C GLY A 132 3.04 21.38 -2.90
N ASP A 133 3.50 22.46 -3.53
CA ASP A 133 4.82 22.55 -4.18
C ASP A 133 5.86 23.28 -3.29
N LYS A 134 5.57 23.40 -2.00
CA LYS A 134 6.43 24.11 -1.05
C LYS A 134 7.57 23.19 -0.66
N PRO A 135 8.82 23.71 -0.54
CA PRO A 135 9.91 22.95 0.03
C PRO A 135 9.54 22.49 1.44
N ALA A 136 9.57 21.18 1.64
CA ALA A 136 9.47 20.51 2.93
C ALA A 136 10.68 19.59 3.10
N LYS A 137 11.19 19.48 4.33
CA LYS A 137 12.21 18.49 4.69
C LYS A 137 11.96 17.98 6.11
N LEU A 138 11.97 16.67 6.28
CA LEU A 138 11.79 15.99 7.56
C LEU A 138 12.82 14.87 7.69
N LYS A 139 13.83 15.08 8.54
CA LYS A 139 14.93 14.13 8.71
C LYS A 139 14.73 13.28 9.95
N VAL A 140 14.36 12.02 9.76
CA VAL A 140 13.91 11.13 10.85
C VAL A 140 14.72 9.86 10.88
N ASP A 141 14.96 9.34 12.08
CA ASP A 141 15.52 8.02 12.29
C ASP A 141 14.36 7.03 12.44
N LEU A 142 14.09 6.24 11.41
CA LEU A 142 13.06 5.21 11.46
C LEU A 142 13.53 3.97 12.23
N SER A 143 14.82 3.84 12.56
CA SER A 143 15.30 2.66 13.29
C SER A 143 14.66 2.54 14.67
N VAL A 144 14.25 3.65 15.28
CA VAL A 144 13.57 3.63 16.58
C VAL A 144 12.07 3.39 16.46
N ALA A 145 11.54 3.23 15.24
CA ALA A 145 10.11 3.23 15.02
C ALA A 145 9.44 2.07 15.73
N ARG A 146 8.37 2.42 16.46
CA ARG A 146 7.52 1.48 17.15
C ARG A 146 6.07 1.64 16.73
N PHE A 147 5.37 0.52 16.69
CA PHE A 147 4.03 0.42 16.13
C PHE A 147 3.27 -0.67 16.88
N ASP A 148 2.20 -0.30 17.57
CA ASP A 148 1.34 -1.24 18.30
C ASP A 148 0.50 -2.01 17.28
N TRP A 149 1.09 -3.01 16.63
CA TRP A 149 0.44 -3.73 15.53
C TRP A 149 -0.64 -4.70 16.06
N ASN A 150 -0.54 -5.13 17.31
CA ASN A 150 -1.45 -6.10 17.93
C ASN A 150 -2.62 -5.44 18.68
N GLY A 151 -2.53 -4.14 18.99
CA GLY A 151 -3.57 -3.33 19.61
C GLY A 151 -3.76 -3.59 21.11
N ASP A 152 -2.75 -4.09 21.81
CA ASP A 152 -2.82 -4.36 23.24
C ASP A 152 -2.59 -3.10 24.12
N GLY A 153 -2.23 -1.98 23.49
CA GLY A 153 -2.03 -0.69 24.14
C GLY A 153 -0.69 -0.59 24.88
N THR A 154 0.17 -1.60 24.75
CA THR A 154 1.54 -1.60 25.24
C THR A 154 2.51 -1.64 24.07
N VAL A 155 3.69 -1.07 24.25
CA VAL A 155 4.71 -1.04 23.21
C VAL A 155 5.85 -1.95 23.65
N GLY A 156 5.80 -3.20 23.20
CA GLY A 156 6.73 -4.27 23.50
C GLY A 156 7.97 -4.30 22.59
N PRO A 157 8.88 -5.27 22.81
CA PRO A 157 10.01 -5.54 21.91
C PRO A 157 9.61 -5.93 20.47
N GLU A 158 8.45 -6.57 20.29
CA GLU A 158 7.85 -7.01 19.03
C GLU A 158 7.31 -5.86 18.19
N ASP A 159 6.91 -4.76 18.83
CA ASP A 159 6.38 -3.56 18.16
C ASP A 159 7.47 -2.70 17.53
N HIS A 160 8.73 -3.11 17.66
CA HIS A 160 9.89 -2.37 17.16
C HIS A 160 10.11 -2.61 15.68
N ILE A 161 9.18 -2.12 14.85
CA ILE A 161 9.21 -2.26 13.38
C ILE A 161 10.50 -1.73 12.76
N GLY A 162 11.20 -0.79 13.43
CA GLY A 162 12.55 -0.34 13.07
C GLY A 162 13.56 -1.47 12.80
N ARG A 163 13.43 -2.61 13.48
CA ARG A 163 14.30 -3.78 13.30
C ARG A 163 14.06 -4.51 11.98
N ALA A 164 12.93 -4.29 11.32
CA ALA A 164 12.61 -4.95 10.06
C ALA A 164 13.38 -4.36 8.86
N PHE A 165 13.84 -3.11 8.97
CA PHE A 165 14.49 -2.39 7.87
C PHE A 165 15.85 -1.78 8.24
N SER A 166 16.22 -1.77 9.53
CA SER A 166 17.54 -1.31 9.96
C SER A 166 18.53 -2.47 10.05
N ASP A 167 19.76 -2.24 9.59
CA ASP A 167 20.87 -3.15 9.87
C ASP A 167 21.09 -3.26 11.39
N ALA A 168 21.69 -4.36 11.85
CA ALA A 168 22.03 -4.55 13.26
C ALA A 168 23.54 -4.45 13.49
N ASN A 169 23.94 -3.89 14.63
CA ASN A 169 25.32 -3.93 15.08
C ASN A 169 25.70 -5.33 15.60
N GLU A 170 26.97 -5.51 16.01
CA GLU A 170 27.48 -6.79 16.54
C GLU A 170 26.72 -7.30 17.78
N ASN A 171 26.03 -6.41 18.51
CA ASN A 171 25.23 -6.74 19.70
C ASN A 171 23.76 -7.05 19.36
N GLY A 172 23.35 -6.94 18.10
CA GLY A 172 21.96 -7.14 17.66
C GLY A 172 21.06 -5.91 17.85
N ASP A 173 21.62 -4.74 18.19
CA ASP A 173 20.85 -3.50 18.26
C ASP A 173 20.72 -2.88 16.86
N PRO A 174 19.55 -2.33 16.51
CA PRO A 174 19.36 -1.66 15.23
C PRO A 174 20.28 -0.44 15.12
N LEU A 175 20.98 -0.34 13.99
CA LEU A 175 21.73 0.84 13.58
C LEU A 175 20.76 1.94 13.12
N PRO A 176 21.13 3.23 13.24
CA PRO A 176 20.29 4.32 12.77
C PRO A 176 19.92 4.18 11.29
N PHE A 177 18.63 4.30 11.00
CA PHE A 177 18.07 4.27 9.65
C PHE A 177 17.49 5.66 9.39
N ILE A 178 18.37 6.58 9.00
CA ILE A 178 18.02 7.98 8.79
C ILE A 178 17.43 8.15 7.41
N VAL A 179 16.29 8.82 7.33
CA VAL A 179 15.61 9.19 6.09
C VAL A 179 15.34 10.70 6.09
N GLY A 180 15.69 11.38 5.01
CA GLY A 180 15.44 12.79 4.78
C GLY A 180 14.23 12.99 3.88
N PHE A 181 13.02 12.79 4.41
CA PHE A 181 11.79 12.95 3.62
C PHE A 181 11.63 14.37 3.11
N ASP A 182 11.16 14.53 1.88
CA ASP A 182 10.93 15.84 1.28
C ASP A 182 9.58 15.98 0.56
N THR A 183 9.51 16.99 -0.33
CA THR A 183 8.29 17.30 -1.09
C THR A 183 7.98 16.25 -2.15
N ALA A 184 8.98 15.62 -2.75
CA ALA A 184 8.78 14.53 -3.69
C ALA A 184 8.21 13.30 -2.98
N ASP A 185 8.73 13.01 -1.78
CA ASP A 185 8.22 11.92 -0.94
C ASP A 185 6.76 12.14 -0.51
N ALA A 186 6.36 13.39 -0.30
CA ALA A 186 4.96 13.73 -0.02
C ALA A 186 4.03 13.33 -1.17
N LYS A 187 4.48 13.48 -2.44
CA LYS A 187 3.73 13.12 -3.65
C LYS A 187 3.73 11.61 -3.88
N TRP A 188 4.88 10.96 -3.64
CA TRP A 188 5.04 9.51 -3.68
C TRP A 188 4.07 8.81 -2.71
N LEU A 189 4.05 9.24 -1.45
CA LEU A 189 3.17 8.62 -0.44
C LEU A 189 1.69 8.90 -0.74
N GLN A 190 1.37 10.09 -1.28
CA GLN A 190 0.04 10.38 -1.82
C GLN A 190 -0.37 9.39 -2.92
N GLY A 191 0.57 8.99 -3.78
CA GLY A 191 0.36 7.97 -4.80
C GLY A 191 0.01 6.63 -4.16
N TYR A 192 0.78 6.22 -3.15
CA TYR A 192 0.51 5.01 -2.36
C TYR A 192 -0.87 5.00 -1.70
N ASP A 193 -1.26 6.10 -1.05
CA ASP A 193 -2.57 6.22 -0.41
C ASP A 193 -3.69 6.05 -1.45
N ASN A 194 -3.55 6.68 -2.62
CA ASN A 194 -4.51 6.54 -3.72
C ASN A 194 -4.56 5.12 -4.28
N LEU A 195 -3.42 4.43 -4.41
CA LEU A 195 -3.37 3.05 -4.86
C LEU A 195 -4.12 2.11 -3.89
N LEU A 196 -3.87 2.26 -2.59
CA LEU A 196 -4.50 1.44 -1.55
C LEU A 196 -5.99 1.74 -1.42
N MET A 197 -6.39 3.01 -1.53
CA MET A 197 -7.80 3.39 -1.64
C MET A 197 -8.47 2.75 -2.86
N ALA A 198 -7.80 2.73 -4.02
CA ALA A 198 -8.34 2.08 -5.22
C ALA A 198 -8.58 0.59 -5.01
N VAL A 199 -7.64 -0.12 -4.37
CA VAL A 199 -7.78 -1.56 -4.05
C VAL A 199 -8.93 -1.80 -3.07
N ALA A 200 -9.00 -1.06 -1.97
CA ALA A 200 -10.05 -1.23 -0.97
C ALA A 200 -11.43 -0.85 -1.54
N LYS A 201 -11.53 0.22 -2.34
CA LYS A 201 -12.76 0.61 -3.05
C LYS A 201 -13.19 -0.45 -4.07
N ALA A 202 -12.26 -1.08 -4.78
CA ALA A 202 -12.57 -2.16 -5.71
C ALA A 202 -13.22 -3.36 -4.99
N TRP A 203 -12.78 -3.68 -3.77
CA TRP A 203 -13.45 -4.70 -2.96
C TRP A 203 -14.85 -4.25 -2.52
N LEU A 204 -14.96 -3.04 -1.96
CA LEU A 204 -16.22 -2.53 -1.42
C LEU A 204 -17.27 -2.19 -2.49
N SER A 205 -16.85 -1.91 -3.72
CA SER A 205 -17.75 -1.69 -4.86
C SER A 205 -18.44 -2.96 -5.33
N HIS A 206 -18.02 -4.12 -4.82
CA HIS A 206 -18.59 -5.42 -5.14
C HIS A 206 -19.21 -6.08 -3.90
N ASP A 207 -20.18 -6.97 -4.16
CA ASP A 207 -20.70 -7.88 -3.14
C ASP A 207 -19.91 -9.20 -3.19
N PHE A 208 -19.08 -9.42 -2.17
CA PHE A 208 -18.29 -10.64 -2.00
C PHE A 208 -18.82 -11.53 -0.87
N SER A 209 -20.10 -11.36 -0.49
CA SER A 209 -20.77 -12.15 0.55
C SER A 209 -20.76 -13.64 0.27
N GLU A 210 -20.80 -14.06 -0.99
CA GLU A 210 -20.70 -15.47 -1.36
C GLU A 210 -19.33 -16.05 -1.00
N SER A 211 -18.24 -15.40 -1.43
CA SER A 211 -16.89 -15.81 -1.04
C SER A 211 -16.72 -15.83 0.47
N TRP A 212 -17.25 -14.81 1.15
CA TRP A 212 -17.26 -14.76 2.61
C TRP A 212 -17.92 -16.00 3.22
N ASN A 213 -19.15 -16.27 2.80
CA ASN A 213 -19.96 -17.35 3.37
C ASN A 213 -19.40 -18.74 3.09
N SER A 214 -18.63 -18.90 2.01
CA SER A 214 -18.11 -20.19 1.58
C SER A 214 -16.67 -20.45 2.01
N SER A 215 -15.83 -19.44 2.20
CA SER A 215 -14.37 -19.68 2.21
C SER A 215 -13.53 -18.78 3.11
N PHE A 216 -14.07 -17.69 3.68
CA PHE A 216 -13.23 -16.76 4.45
C PHE A 216 -12.72 -17.32 5.79
N SER A 217 -13.16 -18.53 6.17
CA SER A 217 -12.56 -19.32 7.25
C SER A 217 -11.08 -19.64 7.03
N VAL A 218 -10.60 -19.64 5.79
CA VAL A 218 -9.18 -19.85 5.44
C VAL A 218 -8.30 -18.64 5.77
N VAL A 219 -8.90 -17.45 5.88
CA VAL A 219 -8.20 -16.19 6.18
C VAL A 219 -8.46 -15.75 7.62
N PHE A 220 -9.70 -15.91 8.09
CA PHE A 220 -10.13 -15.59 9.45
C PHE A 220 -10.68 -16.85 10.13
N PRO A 221 -10.00 -17.40 11.13
CA PRO A 221 -10.36 -18.68 11.73
C PRO A 221 -11.75 -18.69 12.39
N ARG A 222 -12.28 -17.52 12.75
CA ARG A 222 -13.60 -17.32 13.34
C ARG A 222 -14.51 -16.43 12.48
N ALA A 223 -14.36 -16.49 11.15
CA ALA A 223 -15.35 -15.92 10.24
C ALA A 223 -16.74 -16.51 10.53
N VAL A 224 -17.72 -15.65 10.78
CA VAL A 224 -19.13 -16.04 10.88
C VAL A 224 -19.65 -16.23 9.45
N SER A 225 -19.83 -17.49 9.07
CA SER A 225 -20.17 -17.88 7.69
C SER A 225 -21.02 -19.16 7.68
N THR A 226 -21.77 -19.37 6.60
CA THR A 226 -22.54 -20.62 6.38
C THR A 226 -21.63 -21.84 6.42
N MET A 227 -20.42 -21.77 5.84
CA MET A 227 -19.48 -22.88 5.85
C MET A 227 -18.94 -23.19 7.26
N ALA A 228 -18.64 -22.17 8.06
CA ALA A 228 -18.18 -22.35 9.43
C ALA A 228 -19.24 -23.02 10.32
N GLU A 229 -20.52 -22.72 10.11
CA GLU A 229 -21.63 -23.39 10.81
C GLU A 229 -21.75 -24.87 10.39
N ALA A 230 -21.58 -25.17 9.10
CA ALA A 230 -21.72 -26.51 8.55
C ALA A 230 -20.58 -27.47 8.91
N ASN A 231 -19.33 -26.98 8.96
CA ASN A 231 -18.14 -27.82 9.22
C ASN A 231 -18.13 -28.44 10.63
N GLY A 232 -18.89 -27.90 11.59
CA GLY A 232 -18.97 -28.41 12.95
C GLY A 232 -17.61 -28.52 13.66
N ARG A 233 -17.53 -29.32 14.73
CA ARG A 233 -16.27 -29.65 15.44
C ARG A 233 -15.90 -31.12 15.19
N GLY A 234 -15.75 -31.51 13.94
CA GLY A 234 -15.45 -32.90 13.56
C GLY A 234 -14.22 -33.46 14.29
N SER A 235 -14.30 -34.72 14.72
CA SER A 235 -13.33 -35.40 15.60
C SER A 235 -12.17 -36.11 14.89
N ASP A 236 -12.22 -36.22 13.56
CA ASP A 236 -11.27 -37.05 12.81
C ASP A 236 -10.09 -36.20 12.33
N GLU A 237 -8.88 -36.53 12.78
CA GLU A 237 -7.66 -35.79 12.44
C GLU A 237 -7.24 -35.96 10.97
N TYR A 238 -7.71 -37.01 10.30
CA TYR A 238 -7.35 -37.36 8.92
C TYR A 238 -8.58 -37.65 8.06
N THR A 239 -8.52 -37.24 6.80
CA THR A 239 -9.51 -37.55 5.77
C THR A 239 -9.40 -39.00 5.30
N MET A 240 -10.44 -39.50 4.61
CA MET A 240 -10.39 -40.82 3.96
C MET A 240 -9.28 -40.96 2.90
N PHE A 241 -8.67 -39.85 2.49
CA PHE A 241 -7.56 -39.78 1.53
C PHE A 241 -6.19 -39.73 2.21
N GLY A 242 -6.11 -39.88 3.53
CA GLY A 242 -4.86 -39.90 4.29
C GLY A 242 -4.21 -38.53 4.49
N VAL A 243 -4.90 -37.44 4.14
CA VAL A 243 -4.45 -36.06 4.38
C VAL A 243 -5.02 -35.56 5.70
N ASN A 244 -4.25 -34.77 6.45
CA ASN A 244 -4.72 -34.10 7.66
C ASN A 244 -5.99 -33.29 7.36
N LYS A 245 -6.99 -33.38 8.24
CA LYS A 245 -8.29 -32.74 8.03
C LYS A 245 -8.19 -31.21 7.90
N ALA A 246 -7.40 -30.54 8.74
CA ALA A 246 -7.26 -29.08 8.67
C ALA A 246 -6.64 -28.64 7.35
N GLN A 247 -5.60 -29.34 6.88
CA GLN A 247 -5.01 -29.07 5.56
C GLN A 247 -5.99 -29.30 4.41
N ALA A 248 -6.78 -30.38 4.47
CA ALA A 248 -7.79 -30.66 3.46
C ALA A 248 -8.91 -29.60 3.43
N ASP A 249 -9.34 -29.14 4.60
CA ASP A 249 -10.33 -28.07 4.75
C ASP A 249 -9.78 -26.74 4.18
N ASP A 250 -8.52 -26.38 4.46
CA ASP A 250 -7.90 -25.17 3.92
C ASP A 250 -7.74 -25.21 2.38
N ILE A 251 -7.38 -26.36 1.81
CA ILE A 251 -7.33 -26.55 0.35
C ILE A 251 -8.72 -26.41 -0.27
N ALA A 252 -9.73 -27.02 0.35
CA ALA A 252 -11.11 -26.94 -0.12
C ALA A 252 -11.63 -25.49 -0.05
N ASP A 253 -11.37 -24.78 1.04
CA ASP A 253 -11.73 -23.37 1.21
C ASP A 253 -11.00 -22.50 0.17
N PHE A 254 -9.72 -22.74 -0.12
CA PHE A 254 -8.98 -21.97 -1.13
C PHE A 254 -9.51 -22.20 -2.56
N ILE A 255 -9.78 -23.45 -2.94
CA ILE A 255 -10.40 -23.77 -4.23
C ILE A 255 -11.79 -23.12 -4.32
N THR A 256 -12.58 -23.22 -3.25
CA THR A 256 -13.91 -22.60 -3.17
C THR A 256 -13.82 -21.07 -3.25
N LEU A 257 -12.82 -20.46 -2.63
CA LEU A 257 -12.57 -19.02 -2.73
C LEU A 257 -12.38 -18.62 -4.19
N ILE A 258 -11.48 -19.29 -4.92
CA ILE A 258 -11.24 -19.01 -6.34
C ILE A 258 -12.54 -19.11 -7.15
N HIS A 259 -13.35 -20.14 -6.91
CA HIS A 259 -14.62 -20.36 -7.63
C HIS A 259 -15.75 -19.42 -7.23
N THR A 260 -15.64 -18.73 -6.09
CA THR A 260 -16.66 -17.79 -5.59
C THR A 260 -16.28 -16.33 -5.81
N ILE A 261 -15.09 -16.03 -6.34
CA ILE A 261 -14.76 -14.69 -6.86
C ILE A 261 -15.58 -14.44 -8.14
N ARG A 262 -16.88 -14.21 -7.96
CA ARG A 262 -17.91 -13.92 -8.97
C ARG A 262 -18.81 -12.79 -8.50
N TRP A 263 -18.18 -11.72 -8.07
CA TRP A 263 -18.78 -10.68 -7.25
C TRP A 263 -19.67 -9.76 -8.08
N PRO A 264 -20.97 -9.63 -7.76
CA PRO A 264 -21.84 -8.62 -8.35
C PRO A 264 -21.33 -7.22 -8.03
N VAL A 265 -21.53 -6.29 -8.97
CA VAL A 265 -21.25 -4.86 -8.74
C VAL A 265 -22.34 -4.30 -7.83
N ALA A 266 -21.96 -3.90 -6.62
CA ALA A 266 -22.87 -3.36 -5.60
C ALA A 266 -22.93 -1.83 -5.63
N ASP A 267 -21.81 -1.17 -5.92
CA ASP A 267 -21.70 0.29 -5.97
C ASP A 267 -20.92 0.75 -7.20
N LYS A 268 -21.65 1.21 -8.22
CA LYS A 268 -21.07 1.71 -9.47
C LYS A 268 -20.33 3.04 -9.29
N ALA A 269 -20.76 3.88 -8.36
CA ALA A 269 -20.10 5.16 -8.11
C ALA A 269 -18.72 4.91 -7.48
N MET A 270 -18.66 4.04 -6.48
CA MET A 270 -17.39 3.63 -5.88
C MET A 270 -16.47 2.92 -6.88
N TRP A 271 -17.01 2.10 -7.79
CA TRP A 271 -16.22 1.51 -8.87
C TRP A 271 -15.62 2.56 -9.83
N SER A 272 -16.40 3.60 -10.15
CA SER A 272 -15.90 4.72 -10.94
C SER A 272 -14.76 5.46 -10.23
N ASP A 273 -14.84 5.63 -8.90
CA ASP A 273 -13.77 6.24 -8.11
C ASP A 273 -12.45 5.46 -8.19
N VAL A 274 -12.49 4.13 -8.32
CA VAL A 274 -11.27 3.30 -8.48
C VAL A 274 -10.45 3.82 -9.67
N ARG A 275 -11.08 4.07 -10.82
CA ARG A 275 -10.39 4.61 -12.00
C ARG A 275 -9.81 6.00 -11.74
N VAL A 276 -10.52 6.84 -10.98
CA VAL A 276 -10.05 8.18 -10.60
C VAL A 276 -8.78 8.08 -9.76
N HIS A 277 -8.79 7.24 -8.72
CA HIS A 277 -7.62 7.01 -7.89
C HIS A 277 -6.44 6.44 -8.69
N LEU A 278 -6.65 5.45 -9.56
CA LEU A 278 -5.58 4.89 -10.41
C LEU A 278 -4.96 5.95 -11.34
N LYS A 279 -5.75 6.86 -11.90
CA LYS A 279 -5.23 8.00 -12.69
C LYS A 279 -4.49 9.01 -11.81
N LYS A 280 -4.95 9.22 -10.58
CA LYS A 280 -4.30 10.11 -9.62
C LYS A 280 -2.91 9.60 -9.23
N VAL A 281 -2.75 8.28 -9.03
CA VAL A 281 -1.43 7.63 -8.82
C VAL A 281 -0.46 8.02 -9.94
N ILE A 282 -0.87 7.85 -11.20
CA ILE A 282 -0.02 8.15 -12.36
C ILE A 282 0.38 9.64 -12.42
N ALA A 283 -0.56 10.54 -12.14
CA ALA A 283 -0.29 11.97 -12.12
C ALA A 283 0.71 12.35 -11.02
N LEU A 284 0.47 11.87 -9.78
CA LEU A 284 1.34 12.10 -8.63
C LEU A 284 2.74 11.52 -8.86
N ASN A 285 2.84 10.34 -9.45
CA ASN A 285 4.12 9.71 -9.74
C ASN A 285 4.98 10.56 -10.70
N ARG A 286 4.35 11.12 -11.74
CA ARG A 286 5.05 12.06 -12.65
C ARG A 286 5.48 13.33 -11.92
N GLU A 287 4.68 13.84 -10.99
CA GLU A 287 5.06 14.97 -10.14
C GLU A 287 6.26 14.62 -9.24
N THR A 288 6.27 13.43 -8.61
CA THR A 288 7.39 12.92 -7.80
C THR A 288 8.69 12.95 -8.59
N TRP A 289 8.74 12.30 -9.76
CA TRP A 289 9.98 12.27 -10.56
C TRP A 289 10.39 13.65 -11.10
N ALA A 290 9.43 14.53 -11.38
CA ALA A 290 9.70 15.89 -11.80
C ALA A 290 10.22 16.79 -10.65
N LEU A 291 9.95 16.44 -9.39
CA LEU A 291 10.54 17.08 -8.22
C LEU A 291 11.96 16.55 -7.99
N ILE A 292 12.14 15.22 -8.03
CA ILE A 292 13.45 14.56 -7.89
C ILE A 292 14.47 15.04 -8.93
N ASP A 293 14.06 15.23 -10.18
CA ASP A 293 14.98 15.74 -11.23
C ASP A 293 15.49 17.16 -10.94
N LYS A 294 14.78 17.93 -10.10
CA LYS A 294 15.16 19.30 -9.70
C LYS A 294 15.96 19.33 -8.40
N GLU A 295 16.01 18.24 -7.65
CA GLU A 295 16.77 18.16 -6.41
C GLU A 295 18.26 18.33 -6.67
N THR A 296 18.95 18.89 -5.67
CA THR A 296 20.39 19.16 -5.75
C THR A 296 21.14 18.69 -4.52
N ASP A 297 20.43 18.40 -3.44
CA ASP A 297 20.94 17.72 -2.26
C ASP A 297 21.08 16.21 -2.48
N ASP A 298 21.78 15.59 -1.55
CA ASP A 298 22.00 14.16 -1.46
C ASP A 298 22.01 13.82 0.05
N ASP A 299 20.83 13.92 0.68
CA ASP A 299 20.67 13.80 2.12
C ASP A 299 19.65 12.74 2.55
N HIS A 300 20.09 11.48 2.51
CA HIS A 300 19.36 10.31 3.02
C HIS A 300 18.02 10.10 2.31
N GLU A 301 18.05 10.14 0.98
CA GLU A 301 16.83 10.17 0.16
C GLU A 301 16.01 8.89 0.30
N TRP A 302 14.71 9.05 0.57
CA TRP A 302 13.77 7.93 0.53
C TRP A 302 13.67 7.36 -0.88
N LEU A 303 13.47 8.23 -1.87
CA LEU A 303 13.50 7.90 -3.30
C LEU A 303 14.60 8.71 -4.00
N PRO A 304 15.82 8.15 -4.18
CA PRO A 304 16.93 8.90 -4.75
C PRO A 304 16.76 9.08 -6.26
N GLY A 305 17.08 10.28 -6.74
CA GLY A 305 17.32 10.55 -8.15
C GLY A 305 18.65 9.97 -8.65
N PRO A 306 18.89 9.96 -9.97
CA PRO A 306 20.02 9.23 -10.56
C PRO A 306 21.41 9.73 -10.20
N LYS A 307 21.51 10.94 -9.63
CA LYS A 307 22.79 11.55 -9.23
C LYS A 307 23.03 11.45 -7.72
N GLN A 308 21.98 11.16 -6.93
CA GLN A 308 22.03 11.00 -5.49
C GLN A 308 22.61 9.62 -5.14
N LYS A 309 23.42 9.56 -4.09
CA LYS A 309 24.12 8.35 -3.62
C LYS A 309 23.69 7.92 -2.22
N SER A 310 22.96 8.79 -1.52
CA SER A 310 22.49 8.57 -0.15
C SER A 310 21.13 7.88 -0.05
N GLY A 311 20.69 7.19 -1.10
CA GLY A 311 19.44 6.44 -1.09
C GLY A 311 19.38 5.41 0.04
N VAL A 312 18.28 5.39 0.78
CA VAL A 312 18.11 4.51 1.96
C VAL A 312 17.92 3.03 1.60
N LEU A 313 17.67 2.73 0.32
CA LEU A 313 17.60 1.37 -0.23
C LEU A 313 18.68 1.16 -1.31
N PRO A 314 19.96 0.99 -0.93
CA PRO A 314 21.09 0.99 -1.88
C PRO A 314 21.10 -0.21 -2.86
N SER A 315 20.30 -1.25 -2.61
CA SER A 315 20.10 -2.37 -3.54
C SER A 315 19.29 -1.98 -4.79
N PHE A 316 18.54 -0.87 -4.73
CA PHE A 316 17.80 -0.33 -5.86
C PHE A 316 18.61 0.75 -6.55
N ASN A 317 19.27 0.38 -7.65
CA ASN A 317 19.98 1.36 -8.48
C ASN A 317 18.97 2.15 -9.35
N VAL A 318 18.85 3.45 -9.09
CA VAL A 318 17.98 4.35 -9.85
C VAL A 318 18.78 5.02 -10.95
N THR A 319 18.46 4.72 -12.22
CA THR A 319 19.15 5.28 -13.40
C THR A 319 18.18 6.11 -14.24
N PRO A 320 18.67 7.07 -15.07
CA PRO A 320 17.78 7.84 -15.95
C PRO A 320 16.99 6.94 -16.91
N GLU A 321 17.60 5.86 -17.38
CA GLU A 321 16.96 4.86 -18.23
C GLU A 321 15.81 4.14 -17.53
N ARG A 322 15.99 3.73 -16.25
CA ARG A 322 14.94 3.10 -15.45
C ARG A 322 13.77 4.04 -15.19
N ILE A 323 14.06 5.30 -14.86
CA ILE A 323 13.01 6.33 -14.68
C ILE A 323 12.25 6.54 -15.99
N GLN A 324 12.95 6.69 -17.12
CA GLN A 324 12.30 6.88 -18.42
C GLN A 324 11.42 5.68 -18.80
N ALA A 325 11.92 4.45 -18.59
CA ALA A 325 11.17 3.23 -18.82
C ALA A 325 9.92 3.16 -17.93
N TRP A 326 10.06 3.54 -16.66
CA TRP A 326 8.95 3.62 -15.71
C TRP A 326 7.87 4.62 -16.14
N LEU A 327 8.26 5.85 -16.49
CA LEU A 327 7.32 6.87 -16.97
C LEU A 327 6.62 6.47 -18.28
N ALA A 328 7.29 5.69 -19.13
CA ALA A 328 6.69 5.11 -20.33
C ALA A 328 5.62 4.06 -19.96
N VAL A 329 5.87 3.21 -18.96
CA VAL A 329 4.89 2.24 -18.43
C VAL A 329 3.66 2.96 -17.88
N LEU A 330 3.84 4.01 -17.08
CA LEU A 330 2.73 4.79 -16.55
C LEU A 330 1.88 5.43 -17.67
N SER A 331 2.54 5.89 -18.74
CA SER A 331 1.84 6.45 -19.90
C SER A 331 1.01 5.40 -20.65
N GLN A 332 1.50 4.16 -20.75
CA GLN A 332 0.71 3.05 -21.29
C GLN A 332 -0.47 2.70 -20.38
N PHE A 333 -0.27 2.60 -19.06
CA PHE A 333 -1.35 2.34 -18.12
C PHE A 333 -2.42 3.43 -18.16
N GLU A 334 -2.04 4.71 -18.22
CA GLU A 334 -3.00 5.81 -18.38
C GLU A 334 -3.79 5.72 -19.70
N ALA A 335 -3.09 5.44 -20.81
CA ALA A 335 -3.74 5.26 -22.10
C ALA A 335 -4.72 4.07 -22.09
N ALA A 336 -4.41 3.01 -21.33
CA ALA A 336 -5.29 1.86 -21.14
C ALA A 336 -6.51 2.23 -20.32
N LEU A 337 -6.32 2.91 -19.18
CA LEU A 337 -7.41 3.44 -18.36
C LEU A 337 -8.30 4.39 -19.15
N ASP A 338 -7.77 5.12 -20.14
CA ASP A 338 -8.52 5.97 -21.06
C ASP A 338 -9.17 5.21 -22.24
N GLY A 339 -8.90 3.91 -22.39
CA GLY A 339 -9.38 3.10 -23.52
C GLY A 339 -8.75 3.47 -24.87
N LYS A 340 -7.64 4.23 -24.87
CA LYS A 340 -6.88 4.64 -26.06
C LYS A 340 -5.99 3.51 -26.58
N ILE A 341 -5.48 2.69 -25.67
CA ILE A 341 -4.87 1.39 -25.98
C ILE A 341 -5.64 0.29 -25.28
N LEU A 342 -5.69 -0.88 -25.90
CA LEU A 342 -6.41 -2.02 -25.39
C LEU A 342 -5.48 -2.96 -24.60
N VAL A 343 -6.02 -3.58 -23.55
CA VAL A 343 -5.29 -4.60 -22.78
C VAL A 343 -5.40 -5.93 -23.52
N PRO A 344 -4.28 -6.59 -23.89
CA PRO A 344 -4.33 -7.85 -24.60
C PRO A 344 -4.91 -8.97 -23.72
N HIS A 345 -5.59 -9.91 -24.35
CA HIS A 345 -6.05 -11.14 -23.69
C HIS A 345 -5.60 -12.34 -24.52
N TRP A 346 -4.92 -13.31 -23.90
CA TRP A 346 -4.26 -14.43 -24.56
C TRP A 346 -5.15 -15.29 -25.48
N ARG A 347 -6.48 -15.25 -25.25
CA ARG A 347 -7.48 -15.99 -26.04
C ARG A 347 -7.99 -15.26 -27.29
N PHE A 348 -7.83 -13.94 -27.39
CA PHE A 348 -8.51 -13.14 -28.41
C PHE A 348 -7.53 -12.33 -29.27
N ASP A 349 -7.85 -12.18 -30.55
CA ASP A 349 -7.12 -11.25 -31.45
C ASP A 349 -7.46 -9.78 -31.15
N LYS A 350 -8.63 -9.54 -30.54
CA LYS A 350 -9.09 -8.23 -30.07
C LYS A 350 -8.54 -7.93 -28.67
N GLY A 351 -8.36 -6.65 -28.37
CA GLY A 351 -7.99 -6.21 -27.03
C GLY A 351 -9.19 -5.80 -26.18
N ILE A 352 -9.01 -5.75 -24.86
CA ILE A 352 -9.99 -5.32 -23.87
C ILE A 352 -9.92 -3.79 -23.71
N ASN A 353 -11.04 -3.11 -23.90
CA ASN A 353 -11.16 -1.68 -23.60
C ASN A 353 -11.41 -1.48 -22.10
N LEU A 354 -10.36 -1.10 -21.36
CA LEU A 354 -10.43 -0.94 -19.91
C LEU A 354 -11.31 0.25 -19.48
N ALA A 355 -11.45 1.31 -20.28
CA ALA A 355 -12.40 2.38 -19.98
C ALA A 355 -13.84 1.84 -19.89
N LYS A 356 -14.25 0.93 -20.80
CA LYS A 356 -15.57 0.30 -20.74
C LYS A 356 -15.78 -0.57 -19.50
N VAL A 357 -14.73 -1.18 -18.96
CA VAL A 357 -14.81 -1.97 -17.71
C VAL A 357 -15.20 -1.09 -16.52
N PHE A 358 -14.78 0.18 -16.54
CA PHE A 358 -15.17 1.16 -15.53
C PHE A 358 -16.51 1.85 -15.83
N ASP A 359 -16.78 2.17 -17.10
CA ASP A 359 -17.95 2.94 -17.50
C ASP A 359 -19.25 2.09 -17.55
N ASP A 360 -19.15 0.80 -17.88
CA ASP A 360 -20.27 -0.16 -17.89
C ASP A 360 -19.89 -1.44 -17.12
N PRO A 361 -19.78 -1.39 -15.78
CA PRO A 361 -19.29 -2.50 -15.00
C PRO A 361 -20.30 -3.65 -14.94
N ARG A 362 -19.79 -4.87 -15.18
CA ARG A 362 -20.50 -6.14 -15.04
C ARG A 362 -19.96 -6.92 -13.84
N PRO A 363 -20.68 -7.93 -13.32
CA PRO A 363 -20.18 -8.79 -12.26
C PRO A 363 -18.76 -9.30 -12.55
N PHE A 364 -17.88 -9.19 -11.55
CA PHE A 364 -16.49 -9.60 -11.66
C PHE A 364 -16.36 -11.08 -11.35
N ASP A 365 -16.16 -11.89 -12.39
CA ASP A 365 -15.87 -13.32 -12.25
C ASP A 365 -14.41 -13.60 -12.63
N PHE A 366 -13.59 -13.91 -11.64
CA PHE A 366 -12.15 -14.10 -11.81
C PHE A 366 -11.83 -15.21 -12.82
N VAL A 367 -12.49 -16.37 -12.70
CA VAL A 367 -12.25 -17.51 -13.58
C VAL A 367 -12.68 -17.17 -15.01
N LEU A 368 -13.82 -16.51 -15.20
CA LEU A 368 -14.30 -16.10 -16.51
C LEU A 368 -13.54 -14.91 -17.09
N TRP A 369 -12.91 -14.07 -16.28
CA TRP A 369 -11.98 -13.04 -16.73
C TRP A 369 -10.69 -13.67 -17.24
N VAL A 370 -10.10 -14.59 -16.48
CA VAL A 370 -8.87 -15.29 -16.87
C VAL A 370 -9.09 -16.17 -18.10
N THR A 371 -10.22 -16.86 -18.20
CA THR A 371 -10.53 -17.76 -19.32
C THR A 371 -11.16 -17.07 -20.52
N GLY A 372 -11.56 -15.81 -20.38
CA GLY A 372 -12.02 -14.93 -21.46
C GLY A 372 -13.52 -14.59 -21.55
N PRO A 373 -14.50 -15.43 -21.18
CA PRO A 373 -15.93 -15.11 -21.33
C PRO A 373 -16.36 -13.77 -20.71
N ALA A 374 -15.84 -13.40 -19.55
CA ALA A 374 -16.18 -12.12 -18.90
C ALA A 374 -15.60 -10.90 -19.64
N ALA A 375 -14.54 -11.09 -20.44
CA ALA A 375 -13.91 -10.03 -21.22
C ALA A 375 -14.67 -9.71 -22.53
N VAL A 376 -15.47 -10.65 -23.05
CA VAL A 376 -16.17 -10.54 -24.35
C VAL A 376 -16.90 -9.21 -24.57
N PRO A 377 -17.66 -8.67 -23.59
CA PRO A 377 -18.38 -7.40 -23.77
C PRO A 377 -17.49 -6.19 -23.99
N TYR A 378 -16.21 -6.28 -23.61
CA TYR A 378 -15.25 -5.18 -23.62
C TYR A 378 -14.25 -5.30 -24.77
N LEU A 379 -14.34 -6.35 -25.59
CA LEU A 379 -13.45 -6.55 -26.73
C LEU A 379 -13.66 -5.48 -27.81
N GLN A 380 -12.57 -4.98 -28.35
CA GLN A 380 -12.56 -3.96 -29.39
C GLN A 380 -11.39 -4.18 -30.35
N ASP A 381 -11.56 -3.75 -31.60
CA ASP A 381 -10.44 -3.63 -32.55
C ASP A 381 -9.71 -2.30 -32.32
N GLY A 382 -8.38 -2.31 -32.31
CA GLY A 382 -7.58 -1.11 -32.13
C GLY A 382 -6.15 -1.39 -31.66
N PRO A 383 -5.37 -0.34 -31.44
CA PRO A 383 -4.04 -0.47 -30.85
C PRO A 383 -4.13 -1.16 -29.49
N ALA A 384 -3.34 -2.20 -29.27
CA ALA A 384 -3.23 -2.91 -27.99
C ALA A 384 -1.81 -2.76 -27.44
N MET A 385 -1.65 -2.96 -26.13
CA MET A 385 -0.31 -3.05 -25.54
C MET A 385 0.49 -4.15 -26.23
N SER A 386 1.74 -3.84 -26.59
CA SER A 386 2.64 -4.80 -27.23
C SER A 386 3.40 -5.62 -26.19
N SER A 387 3.36 -6.95 -26.33
CA SER A 387 4.18 -7.85 -25.53
C SER A 387 5.68 -7.63 -25.73
N GLY A 388 6.09 -7.21 -26.94
CA GLY A 388 7.47 -6.85 -27.24
C GLY A 388 7.93 -5.61 -26.49
N GLU A 389 7.11 -4.56 -26.47
CA GLU A 389 7.40 -3.33 -25.71
C GLU A 389 7.40 -3.60 -24.20
N TRP A 390 6.46 -4.41 -23.70
CA TRP A 390 6.43 -4.83 -22.31
C TRP A 390 7.70 -5.59 -21.89
N ASN A 391 8.13 -6.57 -22.68
CA ASN A 391 9.35 -7.34 -22.41
C ASN A 391 10.61 -6.45 -22.48
N GLN A 392 10.67 -5.52 -23.42
CA GLN A 392 11.76 -4.56 -23.50
C GLN A 392 11.84 -3.70 -22.24
N ILE A 393 10.71 -3.12 -21.81
CA ILE A 393 10.68 -2.26 -20.63
C ILE A 393 11.04 -3.07 -19.37
N THR A 394 10.40 -4.22 -19.14
CA THR A 394 10.67 -5.05 -17.96
C THR A 394 12.11 -5.56 -17.90
N SER A 395 12.77 -5.75 -19.05
CA SER A 395 14.18 -6.14 -19.10
C SER A 395 15.13 -5.08 -18.53
N ILE A 396 14.78 -3.79 -18.61
CA ILE A 396 15.56 -2.65 -18.04
C ILE A 396 15.63 -2.75 -16.50
N PHE A 397 14.66 -3.43 -15.89
CA PHE A 397 14.61 -3.70 -14.46
C PHE A 397 15.27 -5.03 -14.07
N GLU A 398 15.90 -5.74 -15.01
CA GLU A 398 16.74 -6.93 -14.75
C GLU A 398 16.02 -8.01 -13.92
N GLY A 399 14.73 -8.22 -14.17
CA GLY A 399 13.91 -9.19 -13.45
C GLY A 399 13.33 -8.70 -12.11
N ASN A 400 13.66 -7.48 -11.68
CA ASN A 400 13.17 -6.87 -10.43
C ASN A 400 11.98 -5.92 -10.63
N PHE A 401 11.31 -5.97 -11.79
CA PHE A 401 10.26 -5.02 -12.17
C PHE A 401 9.19 -4.85 -11.07
N ALA A 402 8.72 -5.92 -10.44
CA ALA A 402 7.70 -5.83 -9.39
C ALA A 402 8.18 -5.05 -8.15
N SER A 403 9.42 -5.29 -7.71
CA SER A 403 10.02 -4.58 -6.58
C SER A 403 10.24 -3.10 -6.89
N TYR A 404 10.69 -2.78 -8.12
CA TYR A 404 10.78 -1.39 -8.58
C TYR A 404 9.40 -0.76 -8.75
N ALA A 405 8.40 -1.48 -9.25
CA ALA A 405 7.04 -0.99 -9.40
C ALA A 405 6.39 -0.70 -8.04
N PHE A 406 6.75 -1.43 -6.98
CA PHE A 406 6.44 -1.01 -5.62
C PHE A 406 7.23 0.26 -5.31
N TYR A 407 8.56 0.19 -5.22
CA TYR A 407 9.38 1.30 -4.76
C TYR A 407 9.17 2.64 -5.50
N PHE A 408 8.97 2.60 -6.82
CA PHE A 408 8.81 3.80 -7.65
C PHE A 408 7.41 4.39 -7.62
N ASN A 409 6.37 3.66 -7.21
CA ASN A 409 4.97 4.09 -7.37
C ASN A 409 4.51 5.12 -6.36
#